data_AF-A0A357LZS9-F1
#
_entry.id   AF-A0A357LZS9-F1
#
_cell.length_a   1.000
_cell.length_b   1.000
_cell.length_c   1.000
_cell.angle_alpha   90.00
_cell.angle_beta   90.00
_cell.angle_gamma   90.00
#
_symmetry.space_group_name_H-M   'P 1'
#
loop_
_entity.id
_entity.type
_entity.pdbx_description
1 polymer ?
#
loop_
_entity_poly.entity_id
_entity_poly.type
_entity_poly.pdbx_seq_one_letter_code
_entity_poly.pdbx_strand_id
1 'polypeptide(L)'
;MLTEIQNNTQTQTDGLFLSGNAGYRIENDRVIVNLDAIRSDRPEGNISGTLSLELWALNRPFTGGDFNGQPLAGTQIGEMLGQHFLAGCEYDLIFKAPSVGNWTLCLMLREWNGDNFETRDFRNFDLPYRVDLQLVESAKADAKVVDINAKRETAKPEAAKTETAKPVTAKPEAKKPAEAKKPAAPKAPAKKAAEKKEAAAPVSVNKATAAELAAVKGLSTKQAEAIVAGRPYKSVDDVIKAKGMGAKLLEKVRGSLKV
;
A
#
# COMPACT_ATOMS: atom_id res chain seq x y z
N MET A 1 8.31 -13.08 18.74
CA MET A 1 8.31 -14.02 17.60
C MET A 1 7.03 -14.82 17.69
N LEU A 2 6.14 -14.71 16.70
CA LEU A 2 5.03 -15.65 16.50
C LEU A 2 5.42 -16.59 15.36
N THR A 3 4.99 -17.84 15.44
CA THR A 3 5.11 -18.85 14.39
C THR A 3 3.83 -19.69 14.43
N GLU A 4 3.18 -19.88 13.28
CA GLU A 4 2.00 -20.73 13.13
C GLU A 4 2.12 -21.56 11.84
N ILE A 5 1.51 -22.75 11.78
CA ILE A 5 1.50 -23.64 10.62
C ILE A 5 0.09 -24.20 10.41
N GLN A 6 -0.43 -24.10 9.17
CA GLN A 6 -1.82 -24.41 8.81
C GLN A 6 -1.92 -25.30 7.55
N ASN A 7 -2.89 -26.23 7.53
CA ASN A 7 -3.15 -27.19 6.44
C ASN A 7 -4.51 -26.92 5.77
N ASN A 8 -4.61 -27.07 4.42
CA ASN A 8 -5.84 -26.75 3.68
C ASN A 8 -6.88 -27.88 3.70
N THR A 9 -8.16 -27.50 3.58
CA THR A 9 -9.31 -28.41 3.39
C THR A 9 -10.37 -27.88 2.40
N GLN A 10 -10.12 -26.77 1.67
CA GLN A 10 -11.08 -26.19 0.71
C GLN A 10 -10.78 -26.50 -0.76
N THR A 11 -11.83 -26.39 -1.58
CA THR A 11 -11.91 -26.99 -2.93
C THR A 11 -12.44 -26.06 -4.04
N GLN A 12 -12.61 -24.76 -3.77
CA GLN A 12 -12.88 -23.76 -4.80
C GLN A 12 -11.59 -23.00 -5.16
N THR A 13 -10.79 -23.60 -6.04
CA THR A 13 -9.62 -22.98 -6.65
C THR A 13 -9.78 -23.04 -8.17
N ASP A 14 -9.45 -21.95 -8.87
CA ASP A 14 -9.45 -21.91 -10.34
C ASP A 14 -8.13 -22.51 -10.87
N GLY A 15 -7.83 -23.71 -10.41
CA GLY A 15 -6.61 -24.47 -10.67
C GLY A 15 -5.29 -23.85 -10.16
N LEU A 16 -5.35 -22.89 -9.24
CA LEU A 16 -4.18 -22.27 -8.57
C LEU A 16 -4.32 -22.38 -7.05
N PHE A 17 -3.32 -22.93 -6.36
CA PHE A 17 -3.41 -23.23 -4.93
C PHE A 17 -2.08 -23.17 -4.17
N LEU A 18 -2.20 -22.86 -2.88
CA LEU A 18 -1.18 -23.04 -1.86
C LEU A 18 -1.30 -24.48 -1.35
N SER A 19 -0.32 -25.33 -1.63
CA SER A 19 -0.28 -26.75 -1.24
C SER A 19 0.62 -26.99 -0.03
N GLY A 20 0.25 -27.98 0.79
CA GLY A 20 0.97 -28.37 2.00
C GLY A 20 0.84 -27.36 3.15
N ASN A 21 1.84 -27.34 4.02
CA ASN A 21 1.96 -26.42 5.13
C ASN A 21 2.14 -24.98 4.63
N ALA A 22 1.60 -24.03 5.38
CA ALA A 22 1.91 -22.61 5.24
C ALA A 22 2.01 -21.96 6.62
N GLY A 23 2.90 -20.99 6.76
CA GLY A 23 3.18 -20.30 8.01
C GLY A 23 3.87 -18.96 7.82
N TYR A 24 4.02 -18.21 8.90
CA TYR A 24 4.69 -16.92 8.91
C TYR A 24 5.48 -16.71 10.21
N ARG A 25 6.50 -15.84 10.16
CA ARG A 25 7.27 -15.41 11.32
C ARG A 25 7.54 -13.90 11.26
N ILE A 26 6.97 -13.14 12.19
CA ILE A 26 7.16 -11.67 12.28
C ILE A 26 8.33 -11.35 13.21
N GLU A 27 9.26 -10.55 12.70
CA GLU A 27 10.49 -10.09 13.37
C GLU A 27 10.69 -8.59 13.09
N ASN A 28 10.26 -7.74 14.03
CA ASN A 28 10.34 -6.27 13.92
C ASN A 28 9.63 -5.71 12.66
N ASP A 29 10.40 -5.22 11.69
CA ASP A 29 9.98 -4.67 10.39
C ASP A 29 10.06 -5.71 9.25
N ARG A 30 10.25 -7.00 9.57
CA ARG A 30 10.27 -8.13 8.64
C ARG A 30 9.19 -9.16 8.95
N VAL A 31 8.72 -9.83 7.91
CA VAL A 31 7.93 -11.06 8.03
C VAL A 31 8.43 -12.08 7.02
N ILE A 32 8.74 -13.27 7.53
CA ILE A 32 9.24 -14.38 6.74
C ILE A 32 8.09 -15.37 6.57
N VAL A 33 7.53 -15.42 5.36
CA VAL A 33 6.42 -16.32 5.00
C VAL A 33 7.02 -17.61 4.44
N ASN A 34 6.57 -18.75 4.96
CA ASN A 34 7.03 -20.09 4.60
C ASN A 34 5.85 -20.92 4.06
N LEU A 35 6.07 -21.67 2.98
CA LEU A 35 5.06 -22.56 2.40
C LEU A 35 5.69 -23.72 1.60
N ASP A 36 5.08 -24.89 1.68
CA ASP A 36 5.61 -26.11 1.04
C ASP A 36 5.60 -26.01 -0.49
N ALA A 37 4.51 -25.51 -1.10
CA ALA A 37 4.47 -25.19 -2.53
C ALA A 37 3.30 -24.26 -2.94
N ILE A 38 3.51 -23.50 -4.02
CA ILE A 38 2.45 -22.88 -4.84
C ILE A 38 2.33 -23.70 -6.13
N ARG A 39 1.12 -24.12 -6.50
CA ARG A 39 0.91 -25.01 -7.64
C ARG A 39 -0.23 -24.56 -8.55
N SER A 40 -0.04 -24.83 -9.83
CA SER A 40 -1.05 -24.81 -10.87
C SER A 40 -1.40 -26.25 -11.29
N ASP A 41 -2.68 -26.62 -11.24
CA ASP A 41 -3.19 -27.82 -11.93
C ASP A 41 -4.03 -27.48 -13.18
N ARG A 42 -4.03 -26.20 -13.58
CA ARG A 42 -4.56 -25.77 -14.88
C ARG A 42 -3.93 -26.58 -16.03
N PRO A 43 -4.66 -26.86 -17.12
CA PRO A 43 -4.14 -27.60 -18.27
C PRO A 43 -2.84 -27.01 -18.84
N GLU A 44 -2.02 -27.84 -19.47
CA GLU A 44 -0.81 -27.38 -20.16
C GLU A 44 -1.13 -26.24 -21.16
N GLY A 45 -0.27 -25.21 -21.20
CA GLY A 45 -0.50 -23.99 -21.99
C GLY A 45 -1.48 -22.97 -21.40
N ASN A 46 -2.25 -23.30 -20.36
CA ASN A 46 -3.03 -22.31 -19.61
C ASN A 46 -2.12 -21.62 -18.58
N ILE A 47 -1.65 -20.42 -18.92
CA ILE A 47 -0.75 -19.60 -18.09
C ILE A 47 -1.58 -18.69 -17.18
N SER A 48 -1.17 -18.52 -15.93
CA SER A 48 -1.79 -17.51 -15.05
C SER A 48 -1.46 -16.08 -15.46
N GLY A 49 -2.32 -15.13 -15.11
CA GLY A 49 -1.90 -13.74 -14.98
C GLY A 49 -0.86 -13.58 -13.86
N THR A 50 -0.30 -12.37 -13.71
CA THR A 50 0.69 -12.10 -12.67
C THR A 50 0.16 -12.47 -11.28
N LEU A 51 0.89 -13.33 -10.58
CA LEU A 51 0.57 -13.78 -9.23
C LEU A 51 1.14 -12.82 -8.19
N SER A 52 0.35 -12.58 -7.15
CA SER A 52 0.72 -11.82 -5.95
C SER A 52 0.46 -12.70 -4.72
N LEU A 53 1.44 -12.79 -3.82
CA LEU A 53 1.31 -13.46 -2.53
C LEU A 53 1.32 -12.39 -1.44
N GLU A 54 0.22 -12.29 -0.68
CA GLU A 54 -0.03 -11.16 0.21
C GLU A 54 -0.47 -11.63 1.60
N LEU A 55 0.15 -11.10 2.65
CA LEU A 55 -0.26 -11.29 4.04
C LEU A 55 -1.14 -10.12 4.48
N TRP A 56 -2.38 -10.41 4.86
CA TRP A 56 -3.40 -9.43 5.26
C TRP A 56 -3.80 -9.58 6.72
N ALA A 57 -4.01 -8.45 7.40
CA ALA A 57 -4.79 -8.39 8.64
C ALA A 57 -6.26 -8.13 8.30
N LEU A 58 -7.14 -9.09 8.59
CA LEU A 58 -8.58 -9.02 8.32
C LEU A 58 -9.38 -8.83 9.61
N ASN A 59 -10.57 -8.23 9.51
CA ASN A 59 -11.48 -8.06 10.65
C ASN A 59 -12.25 -9.34 11.04
N ARG A 60 -12.08 -10.42 10.27
CA ARG A 60 -12.63 -11.78 10.48
C ARG A 60 -11.82 -12.79 9.64
N PRO A 61 -11.88 -14.09 9.91
CA PRO A 61 -11.34 -15.11 9.00
C PRO A 61 -11.91 -14.97 7.59
N PHE A 62 -11.09 -15.19 6.56
CA PHE A 62 -11.54 -15.13 5.17
C PHE A 62 -12.38 -16.37 4.81
N THR A 63 -13.40 -16.17 3.99
CA THR A 63 -14.37 -17.21 3.59
C THR A 63 -14.73 -17.09 2.10
N GLY A 64 -13.83 -16.54 1.28
CA GLY A 64 -14.11 -16.17 -0.11
C GLY A 64 -14.82 -14.81 -0.26
N GLY A 65 -14.82 -14.28 -1.48
CA GLY A 65 -15.50 -13.03 -1.85
C GLY A 65 -14.83 -11.75 -1.32
N ASP A 66 -15.63 -10.71 -1.08
CA ASP A 66 -15.16 -9.43 -0.56
C ASP A 66 -14.67 -9.51 0.90
N PHE A 67 -13.57 -8.81 1.18
CA PHE A 67 -12.99 -8.70 2.52
C PHE A 67 -12.67 -7.26 2.93
N ASN A 68 -12.43 -7.05 4.22
CA ASN A 68 -12.00 -5.78 4.78
C ASN A 68 -10.80 -6.01 5.71
N GLY A 69 -9.74 -5.23 5.51
CA GLY A 69 -8.47 -5.45 6.18
C GLY A 69 -7.37 -4.51 5.70
N GLN A 70 -6.16 -4.75 6.18
CA GLN A 70 -4.95 -3.98 5.86
C GLN A 70 -3.85 -4.92 5.35
N PRO A 71 -3.16 -4.58 4.24
CA PRO A 71 -2.03 -5.38 3.75
C PRO A 71 -0.82 -5.15 4.65
N LEU A 72 -0.21 -6.24 5.12
CA LEU A 72 0.93 -6.22 6.03
C LEU A 72 2.24 -6.37 5.28
N ALA A 73 2.25 -7.29 4.31
CA ALA A 73 3.37 -7.58 3.43
C ALA A 73 2.85 -8.25 2.14
N GLY A 74 3.65 -8.23 1.08
CA GLY A 74 3.37 -9.02 -0.11
C GLY A 74 4.45 -8.88 -1.17
N THR A 75 4.45 -9.81 -2.13
CA THR A 75 5.33 -9.78 -3.30
C THR A 75 4.61 -10.31 -4.53
N GLN A 76 4.97 -9.80 -5.70
CA GLN A 76 4.65 -10.44 -6.97
C GLN A 76 5.62 -11.59 -7.23
N ILE A 77 5.10 -12.69 -7.77
CA ILE A 77 5.85 -13.92 -8.06
C ILE A 77 6.10 -14.07 -9.57
N GLY A 78 5.36 -13.34 -10.40
CA GLY A 78 5.33 -13.52 -11.85
C GLY A 78 4.18 -14.43 -12.26
N GLU A 79 4.26 -15.01 -13.45
CA GLU A 79 3.22 -15.86 -14.03
C GLU A 79 3.58 -17.34 -13.84
N MET A 80 2.57 -18.21 -13.71
CA MET A 80 2.75 -19.65 -13.54
C MET A 80 2.09 -20.41 -14.70
N LEU A 81 2.86 -21.28 -15.36
CA LEU A 81 2.35 -22.19 -16.38
C LEU A 81 1.39 -23.23 -15.78
N GLY A 82 0.47 -23.74 -16.59
CA GLY A 82 -0.31 -24.94 -16.27
C GLY A 82 0.59 -26.15 -15.92
N GLN A 83 0.10 -27.01 -15.04
CA GLN A 83 0.81 -28.17 -14.47
C GLN A 83 2.12 -27.87 -13.70
N HIS A 84 2.53 -26.60 -13.54
CA HIS A 84 3.78 -26.24 -12.85
C HIS A 84 3.56 -25.94 -11.37
N PHE A 85 4.65 -25.93 -10.61
CA PHE A 85 4.67 -25.55 -9.20
C PHE A 85 6.00 -24.90 -8.83
N LEU A 86 5.97 -24.11 -7.76
CA LEU A 86 7.13 -23.64 -7.01
C LEU A 86 7.09 -24.37 -5.66
N ALA A 87 8.21 -24.93 -5.20
CA ALA A 87 8.30 -25.67 -3.95
C ALA A 87 9.32 -25.06 -2.99
N GLY A 88 9.14 -25.28 -1.68
CA GLY A 88 10.02 -24.79 -0.62
C GLY A 88 10.15 -23.28 -0.61
N CYS A 89 9.04 -22.55 -0.75
CA CYS A 89 9.08 -21.10 -0.95
C CYS A 89 9.15 -20.38 0.40
N GLU A 90 10.30 -19.75 0.68
CA GLU A 90 10.46 -18.77 1.74
C GLU A 90 10.51 -17.35 1.15
N TYR A 91 9.71 -16.44 1.69
CA TYR A 91 9.66 -15.03 1.30
C TYR A 91 9.90 -14.15 2.53
N ASP A 92 11.10 -13.56 2.62
CA ASP A 92 11.44 -12.52 3.59
C ASP A 92 11.00 -11.15 3.05
N LEU A 93 9.96 -10.58 3.66
CA LEU A 93 9.25 -9.39 3.20
C LEU A 93 9.32 -8.27 4.24
N ILE A 94 9.25 -7.02 3.79
CA ILE A 94 9.07 -5.87 4.67
C ILE A 94 7.67 -5.94 5.30
N PHE A 95 7.61 -5.96 6.62
CA PHE A 95 6.38 -6.01 7.40
C PHE A 95 5.94 -4.62 7.84
N LYS A 96 4.68 -4.30 7.54
CA LYS A 96 3.99 -3.13 8.04
C LYS A 96 2.90 -3.57 9.01
N ALA A 97 3.06 -3.26 10.30
CA ALA A 97 2.02 -3.52 11.29
C ALA A 97 0.69 -2.81 10.91
N PRO A 98 -0.47 -3.47 11.14
CA PRO A 98 -1.77 -2.84 10.97
C PRO A 98 -2.03 -1.81 12.06
N SER A 99 -3.09 -1.00 11.90
CA SER A 99 -3.56 -0.13 12.99
C SER A 99 -3.99 -0.92 14.21
N VAL A 100 -4.01 -0.23 15.36
CA VAL A 100 -4.54 -0.73 16.65
C VAL A 100 -5.86 -1.48 16.45
N GLY A 101 -5.97 -2.67 17.02
CA GLY A 101 -7.12 -3.56 16.85
C GLY A 101 -6.83 -5.04 17.11
N ASN A 102 -7.87 -5.85 16.90
CA ASN A 102 -7.78 -7.32 16.85
C ASN A 102 -7.96 -7.74 15.39
N TRP A 103 -7.12 -8.63 14.90
CA TRP A 103 -7.07 -9.04 13.50
C TRP A 103 -6.92 -10.56 13.38
N THR A 104 -7.59 -11.16 12.40
CA THR A 104 -7.23 -12.50 11.90
C THR A 104 -6.22 -12.32 10.78
N LEU A 105 -5.11 -13.05 10.79
CA LEU A 105 -4.17 -12.99 9.68
C LEU A 105 -4.57 -13.97 8.57
N CYS A 106 -4.38 -13.57 7.33
CA CYS A 106 -4.70 -14.35 6.15
C CYS A 106 -3.61 -14.19 5.09
N LEU A 107 -2.99 -15.30 4.67
CA LEU A 107 -2.12 -15.35 3.49
C LEU A 107 -3.01 -15.60 2.27
N MET A 108 -2.92 -14.76 1.24
CA MET A 108 -3.69 -14.88 0.01
C MET A 108 -2.78 -15.07 -1.20
N LEU A 109 -3.06 -16.10 -1.99
CA LEU A 109 -2.58 -16.23 -3.37
C LEU A 109 -3.57 -15.52 -4.29
N ARG A 110 -3.13 -14.53 -5.05
CA ARG A 110 -3.97 -13.70 -5.91
C ARG A 110 -3.44 -13.67 -7.34
N GLU A 111 -4.32 -13.53 -8.30
CA GLU A 111 -4.00 -13.46 -9.73
C GLU A 111 -4.54 -12.16 -10.33
N TRP A 112 -3.72 -11.49 -11.14
CA TRP A 112 -4.13 -10.35 -11.96
C TRP A 112 -5.00 -10.81 -13.14
N ASN A 113 -6.27 -10.40 -13.18
CA ASN A 113 -7.22 -10.79 -14.23
C ASN A 113 -7.25 -9.84 -15.45
N GLY A 114 -6.45 -8.77 -15.45
CA GLY A 114 -6.49 -7.68 -16.43
C GLY A 114 -7.01 -6.35 -15.86
N ASP A 115 -7.93 -6.39 -14.88
CA ASP A 115 -8.53 -5.23 -14.21
C ASP A 115 -8.16 -5.13 -12.73
N ASN A 116 -8.05 -6.26 -12.03
CA ASN A 116 -7.79 -6.33 -10.58
C ASN A 116 -7.14 -7.66 -10.14
N PHE A 117 -6.76 -7.76 -8.86
CA PHE A 117 -6.23 -8.98 -8.25
C PHE A 117 -7.33 -9.80 -7.57
N GLU A 118 -7.72 -10.91 -8.17
CA GLU A 118 -8.69 -11.86 -7.61
C GLU A 118 -7.97 -12.88 -6.70
N THR A 119 -8.53 -13.18 -5.53
CA THR A 119 -7.98 -14.23 -4.65
C THR A 119 -8.32 -15.62 -5.21
N ARG A 120 -7.30 -16.46 -5.39
CA ARG A 120 -7.40 -17.81 -5.98
C ARG A 120 -7.33 -18.94 -4.96
N ASP A 121 -6.49 -18.78 -3.93
CA ASP A 121 -6.46 -19.64 -2.73
C ASP A 121 -5.94 -18.81 -1.53
N PHE A 122 -6.12 -19.33 -0.32
CA PHE A 122 -5.72 -18.65 0.90
C PHE A 122 -5.39 -19.60 2.05
N ARG A 123 -4.87 -19.01 3.13
CA ARG A 123 -4.71 -19.61 4.45
C ARG A 123 -5.10 -18.59 5.50
N ASN A 124 -6.15 -18.87 6.26
CA ASN A 124 -6.35 -18.20 7.54
C ASN A 124 -5.32 -18.73 8.55
N PHE A 125 -4.94 -17.88 9.49
CA PHE A 125 -4.19 -18.24 10.68
C PHE A 125 -5.08 -18.02 11.90
N ASP A 126 -5.15 -19.01 12.78
CA ASP A 126 -6.10 -19.06 13.89
C ASP A 126 -5.63 -18.23 15.10
N LEU A 127 -4.33 -17.93 15.21
CA LEU A 127 -3.84 -17.03 16.27
C LEU A 127 -4.29 -15.58 16.00
N PRO A 128 -5.10 -14.97 16.90
CA PRO A 128 -5.54 -13.60 16.72
C PRO A 128 -4.37 -12.64 16.93
N TYR A 129 -4.07 -11.84 15.91
CA TYR A 129 -3.02 -10.83 15.96
C TYR A 129 -3.57 -9.54 16.58
N ARG A 130 -2.91 -9.05 17.63
CA ARG A 130 -3.32 -7.85 18.36
C ARG A 130 -2.27 -6.75 18.20
N VAL A 131 -2.76 -5.53 17.98
CA VAL A 131 -1.95 -4.31 18.06
C VAL A 131 -2.61 -3.42 19.12
N ASP A 132 -1.92 -3.27 20.24
CA ASP A 132 -2.33 -2.38 21.33
C ASP A 132 -1.76 -0.97 21.15
N LEU A 133 -2.36 0.02 21.83
CA LEU A 133 -1.80 1.38 21.89
C LEU A 133 -0.52 1.39 22.73
N GLN A 134 0.64 1.32 22.08
CA GLN A 134 1.89 1.73 22.72
C GLN A 134 1.85 3.24 22.98
N LEU A 135 1.60 3.62 24.23
CA LEU A 135 1.76 4.98 24.71
C LEU A 135 3.26 5.30 24.77
N VAL A 136 3.81 5.84 23.68
CA VAL A 136 5.20 6.27 23.63
C VAL A 136 5.36 7.51 24.51
N GLU A 137 5.75 7.31 25.77
CA GLU A 137 6.16 8.41 26.64
C GLU A 137 7.37 9.11 26.02
N SER A 138 7.22 10.41 25.76
CA SER A 138 8.24 11.25 25.11
C SER A 138 9.42 11.51 26.04
N ALA A 139 10.27 10.50 26.21
CA ALA A 139 11.49 10.56 27.02
C ALA A 139 12.44 11.65 26.47
N LYS A 140 12.40 12.83 27.10
CA LYS A 140 13.41 13.88 26.88
C LYS A 140 14.73 13.37 27.43
N ALA A 141 15.65 13.01 26.54
CA ALA A 141 17.03 12.75 26.93
C ALA A 141 17.72 14.10 27.24
N ASP A 142 17.93 14.39 28.52
CA ASP A 142 18.66 15.59 28.94
C ASP A 142 20.11 15.56 28.44
N ALA A 143 20.55 16.69 27.89
CA ALA A 143 21.88 16.80 27.31
C ALA A 143 22.96 16.89 28.39
N LYS A 144 23.96 16.00 28.32
CA LYS A 144 25.26 16.19 28.96
C LYS A 144 26.37 16.19 27.92
N VAL A 145 26.83 17.39 27.59
CA VAL A 145 28.14 17.59 26.96
C VAL A 145 29.22 17.22 27.98
N VAL A 146 30.21 16.45 27.55
CA VAL A 146 31.46 16.21 28.28
C VAL A 146 32.61 16.15 27.28
N ASP A 147 33.34 17.26 27.17
CA ASP A 147 34.60 17.32 26.44
C ASP A 147 35.64 16.41 27.08
N ILE A 148 36.26 15.54 26.28
CA ILE A 148 37.39 14.70 26.70
C ILE A 148 38.57 14.98 25.78
N ASN A 149 39.56 15.72 26.28
CA ASN A 149 40.79 16.01 25.55
C ASN A 149 42.00 16.05 26.51
N ALA A 150 42.53 14.87 26.83
CA ALA A 150 43.80 14.68 27.53
C ALA A 150 44.57 13.52 26.87
N LYS A 151 45.88 13.69 26.65
CA LYS A 151 46.72 12.79 25.86
C LYS A 151 47.68 11.98 26.74
N ARG A 152 47.97 10.74 26.33
CA ARG A 152 49.32 10.10 26.24
C ARG A 152 49.20 8.82 25.40
N GLU A 153 50.01 8.60 24.35
CA GLU A 153 51.42 8.13 24.33
C GLU A 153 51.62 6.73 24.96
N THR A 154 52.27 5.72 24.36
CA THR A 154 52.70 5.44 22.95
C THR A 154 53.12 3.97 22.83
N ALA A 155 52.78 3.26 21.75
CA ALA A 155 53.42 1.99 21.33
C ALA A 155 53.29 1.74 19.81
N LYS A 156 54.21 0.98 19.23
CA LYS A 156 54.51 0.77 17.78
C LYS A 156 55.41 -0.52 17.67
N PRO A 157 55.56 -1.33 16.58
CA PRO A 157 55.26 -1.16 15.13
C PRO A 157 54.42 -2.34 14.54
N GLU A 158 54.35 -2.73 13.24
CA GLU A 158 54.70 -2.19 11.89
C GLU A 158 53.87 -2.95 10.80
N ALA A 159 53.97 -2.53 9.52
CA ALA A 159 53.73 -3.30 8.28
C ALA A 159 52.29 -3.80 7.93
N ALA A 160 51.82 -3.76 6.67
CA ALA A 160 52.28 -3.12 5.42
C ALA A 160 51.06 -2.92 4.47
N LYS A 161 50.73 -1.71 4.03
CA LYS A 161 51.12 -1.03 2.76
C LYS A 161 50.57 -1.61 1.43
N THR A 162 49.49 -0.99 0.96
CA THR A 162 49.17 -0.63 -0.45
C THR A 162 48.05 0.45 -0.41
N GLU A 163 47.96 1.45 -1.28
CA GLU A 163 48.93 2.03 -2.22
C GLU A 163 48.75 3.57 -2.29
N THR A 164 49.28 4.27 -3.29
CA THR A 164 49.58 5.71 -3.25
C THR A 164 48.49 6.66 -3.79
N ALA A 165 48.35 7.83 -3.15
CA ALA A 165 47.86 9.06 -3.79
C ALA A 165 49.02 9.69 -4.63
N LYS A 166 48.86 10.63 -5.57
CA LYS A 166 48.22 11.99 -5.56
C LYS A 166 48.72 12.70 -6.87
N PRO A 167 48.69 14.04 -7.02
CA PRO A 167 47.62 15.04 -6.88
C PRO A 167 46.64 15.04 -8.09
N VAL A 168 46.30 16.05 -8.92
CA VAL A 168 46.66 17.49 -9.12
C VAL A 168 45.41 18.27 -9.60
N THR A 169 45.48 19.60 -9.65
CA THR A 169 44.37 20.55 -9.90
C THR A 169 44.59 21.48 -11.11
N ALA A 170 43.50 21.93 -11.75
CA ALA A 170 43.36 23.31 -12.24
C ALA A 170 41.87 23.69 -12.50
N LYS A 171 41.52 24.99 -12.37
CA LYS A 171 40.19 25.56 -12.66
C LYS A 171 40.34 26.99 -13.23
N PRO A 172 39.71 27.28 -14.39
CA PRO A 172 38.96 28.55 -14.57
C PRO A 172 37.68 28.39 -15.44
N GLU A 173 36.58 29.15 -15.29
CA GLU A 173 36.10 29.88 -14.12
C GLU A 173 34.54 29.92 -14.11
N ALA A 174 33.86 30.96 -14.62
CA ALA A 174 32.39 31.12 -14.52
C ALA A 174 31.73 32.11 -15.51
N LYS A 175 30.38 32.06 -15.63
CA LYS A 175 29.50 33.25 -15.58
C LYS A 175 28.02 32.91 -15.32
N LYS A 176 27.34 33.80 -14.59
CA LYS A 176 25.89 33.86 -14.25
C LYS A 176 25.42 35.32 -14.51
N PRO A 177 24.14 35.60 -14.85
CA PRO A 177 23.14 36.12 -13.87
C PRO A 177 21.80 35.32 -13.92
N ALA A 178 21.03 35.16 -12.83
CA ALA A 178 19.92 36.02 -12.31
C ALA A 178 18.65 35.98 -13.21
N GLU A 179 17.39 36.13 -12.75
CA GLU A 179 16.79 36.72 -11.53
C GLU A 179 15.42 36.04 -11.25
N ALA A 180 15.17 35.33 -10.15
CA ALA A 180 14.57 35.78 -8.88
C ALA A 180 13.25 36.60 -8.94
N LYS A 181 12.11 36.04 -8.47
CA LYS A 181 11.03 36.80 -7.75
C LYS A 181 9.94 35.91 -7.10
N LYS A 182 9.72 36.11 -5.80
CA LYS A 182 8.49 35.79 -5.02
C LYS A 182 8.41 36.80 -3.87
N PRO A 183 7.37 37.65 -3.84
CA PRO A 183 6.37 37.65 -2.74
C PRO A 183 4.93 37.78 -3.30
N ALA A 184 3.83 37.61 -2.55
CA ALA A 184 3.56 37.06 -1.21
C ALA A 184 2.07 36.65 -1.14
N ALA A 185 1.64 35.99 -0.04
CA ALA A 185 0.21 35.87 0.30
C ALA A 185 -0.30 37.17 0.95
N PRO A 186 -1.63 37.33 1.14
CA PRO A 186 -2.11 37.23 2.54
C PRO A 186 -3.53 36.65 2.76
N LYS A 187 -3.69 36.07 3.97
CA LYS A 187 -4.90 35.98 4.81
C LYS A 187 -6.13 35.18 4.34
N ALA A 188 -6.44 34.14 5.11
CA ALA A 188 -7.81 33.67 5.35
C ALA A 188 -8.57 34.62 6.30
N PRO A 189 -9.88 34.40 6.48
CA PRO A 189 -10.41 34.27 7.84
C PRO A 189 -11.14 32.94 8.04
N ALA A 190 -11.01 32.35 9.22
CA ALA A 190 -11.78 31.18 9.62
C ALA A 190 -13.18 31.59 10.14
N LYS A 191 -14.20 30.77 9.91
CA LYS A 191 -15.45 30.81 10.70
C LYS A 191 -15.98 29.40 10.93
N LYS A 192 -16.57 29.19 12.13
CA LYS A 192 -16.93 27.89 12.69
C LYS A 192 -18.45 27.78 12.83
N ALA A 193 -19.06 26.87 12.07
CA ALA A 193 -20.44 26.36 12.19
C ALA A 193 -20.45 25.01 11.44
N ALA A 194 -20.77 23.86 12.06
CA ALA A 194 -22.06 23.45 12.63
C ALA A 194 -23.05 22.96 11.56
N GLU A 195 -23.76 21.89 11.88
CA GLU A 195 -24.50 21.06 10.93
C GLU A 195 -25.76 21.74 10.36
N LYS A 196 -26.05 21.51 9.06
CA LYS A 196 -27.45 21.26 8.66
C LYS A 196 -27.56 20.37 7.42
N LYS A 197 -28.43 19.37 7.53
CA LYS A 197 -28.93 18.50 6.46
C LYS A 197 -30.14 19.18 5.80
N GLU A 198 -30.04 19.55 4.52
CA GLU A 198 -31.21 20.02 3.74
C GLU A 198 -31.02 19.73 2.23
N ALA A 199 -32.09 19.86 1.45
CA ALA A 199 -32.28 19.02 0.27
C ALA A 199 -31.82 19.60 -1.08
N ALA A 200 -31.27 18.70 -1.92
CA ALA A 200 -31.54 18.61 -3.36
C ALA A 200 -31.38 19.88 -4.24
N ALA A 201 -30.33 20.68 -4.01
CA ALA A 201 -29.83 21.57 -5.07
C ALA A 201 -28.99 20.76 -6.09
N PRO A 202 -29.18 20.93 -7.42
CA PRO A 202 -28.39 20.20 -8.42
C PRO A 202 -26.92 20.64 -8.39
N VAL A 203 -26.03 19.68 -8.11
CA VAL A 203 -24.59 19.91 -7.89
C VAL A 203 -23.89 20.16 -9.24
N SER A 204 -23.14 21.27 -9.36
CA SER A 204 -22.42 21.59 -10.61
C SER A 204 -21.16 20.75 -10.74
N VAL A 205 -21.15 19.86 -11.74
CA VAL A 205 -20.04 18.98 -12.12
C VAL A 205 -18.75 19.77 -12.33
N ASN A 206 -18.81 20.99 -12.88
CA ASN A 206 -17.62 21.82 -13.12
C ASN A 206 -17.18 22.68 -11.93
N LYS A 207 -18.08 23.06 -11.02
CA LYS A 207 -17.78 24.01 -9.93
C LYS A 207 -17.75 23.42 -8.52
N ALA A 208 -18.39 22.28 -8.28
CA ALA A 208 -18.46 21.68 -6.95
C ALA A 208 -17.08 21.20 -6.43
N THR A 209 -16.97 21.04 -5.12
CA THR A 209 -15.86 20.35 -4.47
C THR A 209 -16.06 18.82 -4.51
N ALA A 210 -14.99 18.07 -4.23
CA ALA A 210 -15.09 16.60 -4.11
C ALA A 210 -16.06 16.17 -2.99
N ALA A 211 -16.17 16.95 -1.91
CA ALA A 211 -17.10 16.67 -0.82
C ALA A 211 -18.57 16.82 -1.25
N GLU A 212 -18.91 17.87 -2.00
CA GLU A 212 -20.28 18.08 -2.52
C GLU A 212 -20.66 17.02 -3.57
N LEU A 213 -19.71 16.57 -4.39
CA LEU A 213 -19.94 15.47 -5.34
C LEU A 213 -20.08 14.11 -4.64
N ALA A 214 -19.31 13.85 -3.58
CA ALA A 214 -19.45 12.63 -2.76
C ALA A 214 -20.72 12.62 -1.88
N ALA A 215 -21.35 13.79 -1.66
CA ALA A 215 -22.65 13.89 -0.98
C ALA A 215 -23.83 13.49 -1.90
N VAL A 216 -23.62 13.37 -3.22
CA VAL A 216 -24.67 12.91 -4.15
C VAL A 216 -24.89 11.40 -3.97
N LYS A 217 -26.13 11.01 -3.70
CA LYS A 217 -26.52 9.61 -3.41
C LYS A 217 -26.19 8.66 -4.56
N GLY A 218 -25.05 7.98 -4.45
CA GLY A 218 -24.54 7.03 -5.45
C GLY A 218 -23.13 7.35 -5.98
N LEU A 219 -22.57 8.52 -5.66
CA LEU A 219 -21.18 8.86 -5.95
C LEU A 219 -20.28 8.57 -4.73
N SER A 220 -19.20 7.81 -4.95
CA SER A 220 -18.13 7.62 -3.95
C SER A 220 -17.08 8.72 -4.04
N THR A 221 -16.30 8.90 -2.97
CA THR A 221 -15.20 9.90 -2.92
C THR A 221 -14.22 9.76 -4.08
N LYS A 222 -13.86 8.51 -4.46
CA LYS A 222 -12.97 8.24 -5.61
C LYS A 222 -13.56 8.69 -6.95
N GLN A 223 -14.88 8.56 -7.13
CA GLN A 223 -15.57 9.04 -8.32
C GLN A 223 -15.72 10.57 -8.30
N ALA A 224 -16.00 11.16 -7.14
CA ALA A 224 -16.00 12.61 -6.97
C ALA A 224 -14.63 13.24 -7.29
N GLU A 225 -13.54 12.62 -6.82
CA GLU A 225 -12.16 13.00 -7.17
C GLU A 225 -11.88 12.85 -8.67
N ALA A 226 -12.29 11.72 -9.29
CA ALA A 226 -12.15 11.52 -10.73
C ALA A 226 -12.95 12.54 -11.57
N ILE A 227 -14.11 12.99 -11.07
CA ILE A 227 -14.92 14.06 -11.67
C ILE A 227 -14.27 15.44 -11.46
N VAL A 228 -13.62 15.70 -10.32
CA VAL A 228 -12.84 16.95 -10.15
C VAL A 228 -11.62 16.96 -11.08
N ALA A 229 -10.95 15.82 -11.26
CA ALA A 229 -9.75 15.69 -12.08
C ALA A 229 -10.02 15.74 -13.59
N GLY A 230 -11.17 15.25 -14.07
CA GLY A 230 -11.50 15.20 -15.50
C GLY A 230 -12.18 16.46 -16.08
N ARG A 231 -12.13 17.58 -15.36
CA ARG A 231 -12.75 18.86 -15.80
C ARG A 231 -12.00 19.48 -17.00
N PRO A 232 -12.69 20.24 -17.89
CA PRO A 232 -14.11 20.59 -17.85
C PRO A 232 -15.02 19.66 -18.68
N TYR A 233 -16.27 19.54 -18.27
CA TYR A 233 -17.31 18.78 -18.98
C TYR A 233 -18.29 19.72 -19.69
N LYS A 234 -18.73 19.37 -20.91
CA LYS A 234 -19.73 20.16 -21.68
C LYS A 234 -21.17 19.73 -21.41
N SER A 235 -21.39 18.46 -21.10
CA SER A 235 -22.68 17.84 -20.79
C SER A 235 -22.59 17.03 -19.50
N VAL A 236 -23.74 16.70 -18.90
CA VAL A 236 -23.80 15.74 -17.77
C VAL A 236 -23.37 14.34 -18.23
N ASP A 237 -23.50 14.04 -19.53
CA ASP A 237 -23.15 12.74 -20.10
C ASP A 237 -21.64 12.58 -20.34
N ASP A 238 -20.91 13.67 -20.60
CA ASP A 238 -19.43 13.65 -20.65
C ASP A 238 -18.81 13.14 -19.34
N VAL A 239 -19.54 13.18 -18.23
CA VAL A 239 -19.08 12.70 -16.91
C VAL A 239 -18.83 11.18 -16.91
N ILE A 240 -19.35 10.43 -17.89
CA ILE A 240 -18.95 9.02 -18.14
C ILE A 240 -17.46 8.86 -18.45
N LYS A 241 -16.77 9.94 -18.87
CA LYS A 241 -15.32 9.96 -19.12
C LYS A 241 -14.50 10.04 -17.82
N ALA A 242 -15.13 10.30 -16.67
CA ALA A 242 -14.47 10.22 -15.37
C ALA A 242 -14.17 8.76 -15.01
N LYS A 243 -12.96 8.48 -14.54
CA LYS A 243 -12.52 7.11 -14.19
C LYS A 243 -13.45 6.51 -13.11
N GLY A 244 -14.24 5.51 -13.48
CA GLY A 244 -15.20 4.84 -12.60
C GLY A 244 -16.65 5.32 -12.69
N MET A 245 -17.00 6.19 -13.65
CA MET A 245 -18.41 6.54 -13.96
C MET A 245 -18.96 5.64 -15.07
N GLY A 246 -19.89 4.73 -14.71
CA GLY A 246 -20.61 3.88 -15.66
C GLY A 246 -22.02 4.39 -15.97
N ALA A 247 -22.57 4.03 -17.13
CA ALA A 247 -23.90 4.49 -17.59
C ALA A 247 -25.03 4.27 -16.57
N LYS A 248 -25.12 3.07 -15.97
CA LYS A 248 -26.12 2.73 -14.92
C LYS A 248 -25.99 3.55 -13.63
N LEU A 249 -24.86 4.23 -13.42
CA LEU A 249 -24.64 5.15 -12.31
C LEU A 249 -24.97 6.59 -12.74
N LEU A 250 -24.52 6.98 -13.94
CA LEU A 250 -24.85 8.26 -14.58
C LEU A 250 -26.37 8.49 -14.61
N GLU A 251 -27.17 7.52 -15.05
CA GLU A 251 -28.65 7.65 -15.08
C GLU A 251 -29.24 7.99 -13.70
N LYS A 252 -28.70 7.42 -12.62
CA LYS A 252 -29.17 7.64 -11.25
C LYS A 252 -28.75 9.00 -10.69
N VAL A 253 -27.61 9.55 -11.13
CA VAL A 253 -27.13 10.88 -10.69
C VAL A 253 -27.48 12.02 -11.64
N ARG A 254 -27.96 11.73 -12.87
CA ARG A 254 -28.32 12.72 -13.91
C ARG A 254 -29.35 13.74 -13.41
N GLY A 255 -30.27 13.33 -12.54
CA GLY A 255 -31.26 14.21 -11.89
C GLY A 255 -30.75 14.98 -10.66
N SER A 256 -29.51 14.75 -10.22
CA SER A 256 -28.86 15.44 -9.08
C SER A 256 -27.63 16.27 -9.50
N LEU A 257 -27.21 16.18 -10.76
CA LEU A 257 -26.05 16.87 -11.33
C LEU A 257 -26.49 17.89 -12.38
N LYS A 258 -25.71 18.96 -12.52
CA LYS A 258 -25.75 19.89 -13.66
C LYS A 258 -24.34 20.24 -14.12
N VAL A 259 -24.20 20.79 -15.31
CA VAL A 259 -22.92 21.29 -15.85
C VAL A 259 -22.48 22.56 -15.08
#